data_AF-A0A9X1HZ60-F1
#
_entry.id   AF-A0A9X1HZ60-F1
#
_cell.length_a   1.000
_cell.length_b   1.000
_cell.length_c   1.000
_cell.angle_alpha   90.00
_cell.angle_beta   90.00
_cell.angle_gamma   90.00
#
_symmetry.space_group_name_H-M   'P 1'
#
loop_
_entity.id
_entity.type
_entity.pdbx_description
1 polymer ?
#
loop_
_entity_poly.entity_id
_entity_poly.type
_entity_poly.pdbx_seq_one_letter_code
_entity_poly.pdbx_strand_id
1 'polypeptide(L)'
;MFGKKKTKPQIDKDQLELIENAQKRIKQKKRLYIHFIIFLIGAVFLIIANTALGIGKDITFFGKEWFLFAILIWLFLLIYHIFSVFIIHKFMGKNWEKAQLDKLINKQQERINKLKQGLIKEEALVAQSEVYKKTITNNANLTIIVAAAENNAIGKGNQLIWHLSDDLKRFKALTNGHYIIMGRKTFESFPKPLPNRTHVVITRQKNYNAPNGVIIVNNLEDAIDAAKTDSQPFIIGGGEIYKQAMTLADKIELTRVHHSFEADTFFPEIDDAIWKETENIFHKKDKNHDYEFSFITYERK
;
A
#
# COMPACT_ATOMS: atom_id res chain seq x y z
N MET A 1 5.15 51.56 0.98
CA MET A 1 5.18 51.67 -0.49
C MET A 1 5.19 50.27 -1.09
N PHE A 2 4.08 49.84 -1.70
CA PHE A 2 4.01 48.54 -2.38
C PHE A 2 4.65 48.65 -3.77
N GLY A 3 5.83 48.03 -3.92
CA GLY A 3 6.47 47.89 -5.23
C GLY A 3 5.67 46.92 -6.10
N LYS A 4 5.00 47.45 -7.13
CA LYS A 4 4.37 46.63 -8.18
C LYS A 4 5.47 45.81 -8.87
N LYS A 5 5.50 44.50 -8.64
CA LYS A 5 6.29 43.57 -9.47
C LYS A 5 5.80 43.73 -10.91
N LYS A 6 6.67 44.20 -11.81
CA LYS A 6 6.39 44.21 -13.25
C LYS A 6 6.27 42.77 -13.72
N THR A 7 5.05 42.31 -13.93
CA THR A 7 4.75 41.08 -14.67
C THR A 7 5.24 41.29 -16.09
N LYS A 8 6.35 40.63 -16.48
CA LYS A 8 6.71 40.52 -17.90
C LYS A 8 5.53 39.80 -18.59
N PRO A 9 4.88 40.41 -19.59
CA PRO A 9 3.70 39.82 -20.19
C PRO A 9 4.10 38.54 -20.92
N GLN A 10 3.53 37.41 -20.50
CA GLN A 10 3.66 36.09 -21.15
C GLN A 10 3.31 36.16 -22.67
N ILE A 11 2.53 37.17 -23.06
CA ILE A 11 2.05 37.47 -24.42
C ILE A 11 3.19 37.67 -25.43
N ASP A 12 4.37 38.15 -25.00
CA ASP A 12 5.48 38.51 -25.90
C ASP A 12 6.23 37.28 -26.43
N LYS A 13 6.34 36.21 -25.63
CA LYS A 13 7.03 34.96 -26.05
C LYS A 13 6.21 34.16 -27.06
N ASP A 14 4.90 34.08 -26.87
CA ASP A 14 4.01 33.39 -27.79
C ASP A 14 3.98 34.10 -29.16
N GLN A 15 4.02 35.44 -29.16
CA GLN A 15 4.13 36.23 -30.39
C GLN A 15 5.45 35.98 -31.14
N LEU A 16 6.58 35.94 -30.43
CA LEU A 16 7.88 35.60 -31.03
C LEU A 16 7.87 34.20 -31.65
N GLU A 17 7.30 33.21 -30.96
CA GLU A 17 7.21 31.85 -31.47
C GLU A 17 6.31 31.74 -32.73
N LEU A 18 5.20 32.49 -32.76
CA LEU A 18 4.34 32.59 -33.94
C LEU A 18 5.09 33.18 -35.14
N ILE A 19 5.89 34.23 -34.92
CA ILE A 19 6.70 34.88 -35.96
C ILE A 19 7.78 33.91 -36.48
N GLU A 20 8.52 33.24 -35.59
CA GLU A 20 9.53 32.26 -35.98
C GLU A 20 8.94 31.09 -36.78
N ASN A 21 7.79 30.58 -36.36
CA ASN A 21 7.09 29.52 -37.08
C ASN A 21 6.64 30.02 -38.47
N ALA A 22 6.09 31.23 -38.57
CA ALA A 22 5.70 31.82 -39.85
C ALA A 22 6.91 31.97 -40.79
N GLN A 23 8.05 32.44 -40.30
CA GLN A 23 9.29 32.54 -41.08
C GLN A 23 9.80 31.18 -41.57
N LYS A 24 9.80 30.16 -40.70
CA LYS A 24 10.14 28.77 -41.09
C LYS A 24 9.21 28.25 -42.18
N ARG A 25 7.90 28.53 -42.09
CA ARG A 25 6.91 28.16 -43.11
C ARG A 25 7.17 28.84 -44.45
N ILE A 26 7.50 30.13 -44.44
CA ILE A 26 7.86 30.87 -45.65
C ILE A 26 9.10 30.25 -46.30
N LYS A 27 10.14 29.93 -45.52
CA LYS A 27 11.37 29.28 -46.01
C LYS A 27 11.10 27.90 -46.63
N GLN A 28 10.27 27.07 -45.98
CA GLN A 28 9.88 25.75 -46.50
C GLN A 28 9.16 25.86 -47.85
N LYS A 29 8.18 26.77 -47.96
CA LYS A 29 7.47 27.01 -49.22
C LYS A 29 8.41 27.51 -50.31
N LYS A 30 9.32 28.44 -50.00
CA LYS A 30 10.33 28.93 -50.94
C LYS A 30 11.24 27.80 -51.45
N ARG A 31 11.68 26.89 -50.57
CA ARG A 31 12.50 25.73 -50.95
C ARG A 31 11.76 24.81 -51.92
N LEU A 32 10.46 24.57 -51.68
CA LEU A 32 9.63 23.78 -52.57
C LEU A 32 9.54 24.40 -53.98
N TYR A 33 9.31 25.71 -54.09
CA TYR A 33 9.31 26.40 -55.38
C TYR A 33 10.65 26.27 -56.11
N ILE A 34 11.77 26.41 -55.40
CA ILE A 34 13.11 26.23 -55.98
C ILE A 34 13.29 24.79 -56.47
N HIS A 35 12.88 23.78 -55.69
CA HIS A 35 12.97 22.37 -56.12
C HIS A 35 12.09 22.08 -57.33
N PHE A 36 10.91 22.70 -57.41
CA PHE A 36 10.03 22.60 -58.59
C PHE A 36 10.68 23.18 -59.85
N ILE A 37 11.32 24.36 -59.75
CA ILE A 37 12.03 24.99 -60.88
C ILE A 37 13.21 24.11 -61.32
N ILE A 38 14.00 23.59 -60.38
CA ILE A 38 15.12 22.69 -60.69
C ILE A 38 14.61 21.42 -61.38
N PHE A 39 13.48 20.86 -60.92
CA PHE A 39 12.85 19.71 -61.56
C PHE A 39 12.46 20.01 -63.03
N LEU A 40 11.85 21.17 -63.31
CA LEU A 40 11.49 21.54 -64.68
C LEU A 40 12.71 21.67 -65.58
N ILE A 41 13.75 22.38 -65.12
CA ILE A 41 15.00 22.55 -65.86
C ILE A 41 15.68 21.19 -66.09
N GLY A 42 15.75 20.36 -65.06
CA GLY A 42 16.35 19.03 -65.12
C GLY A 42 15.59 18.07 -66.04
N ALA A 43 14.26 18.10 -66.03
CA ALA A 43 13.43 17.29 -66.94
C ALA A 43 13.66 17.69 -68.40
N VAL A 44 13.67 18.99 -68.72
CA VAL A 44 13.98 19.48 -70.07
C VAL A 44 15.39 19.09 -70.48
N PHE A 45 16.38 19.21 -69.58
CA PHE A 45 17.75 18.80 -69.84
C PHE A 45 17.86 17.29 -70.16
N LEU A 46 17.21 16.43 -69.37
CA LEU A 46 17.21 14.98 -69.59
C LEU A 46 16.58 14.59 -70.94
N ILE A 47 15.50 15.28 -71.34
CA ILE A 47 14.87 15.10 -72.65
C ILE A 47 15.86 15.48 -73.77
N ILE A 48 16.50 16.64 -73.69
CA ILE A 48 17.47 17.12 -74.70
C ILE A 48 18.71 16.20 -74.75
N ALA A 49 19.24 15.80 -73.60
CA ALA A 49 20.41 14.92 -73.50
C ALA A 49 20.18 13.58 -74.21
N ASN A 50 18.98 13.01 -74.05
CA ASN A 50 18.63 11.80 -74.76
C ASN A 50 18.33 12.06 -76.24
N THR A 51 17.43 13.00 -76.57
CA THR A 51 16.95 13.22 -77.95
C THR A 51 18.01 13.80 -78.89
N ALA A 52 18.65 14.90 -78.49
CA ALA A 52 19.60 15.66 -79.30
C ALA A 52 21.03 15.13 -79.21
N LEU A 53 21.50 14.77 -78.00
CA LEU A 53 22.89 14.34 -77.79
C LEU A 53 23.08 12.82 -77.85
N GLY A 54 21.99 12.05 -77.87
CA GLY A 54 22.03 10.59 -77.97
C GLY A 54 22.49 9.87 -76.71
N ILE A 55 22.55 10.56 -75.58
CA ILE A 55 23.03 10.01 -74.32
C ILE A 55 22.04 8.94 -73.83
N GLY A 56 22.50 7.69 -73.76
CA GLY A 56 21.71 6.57 -73.26
C GLY A 56 20.59 6.09 -74.19
N LYS A 57 20.61 6.43 -75.49
CA LYS A 57 19.57 6.05 -76.46
C LYS A 57 19.28 4.53 -76.50
N ASP A 58 20.29 3.70 -76.32
CA ASP A 58 20.15 2.24 -76.32
C ASP A 58 19.66 1.68 -74.97
N ILE A 59 19.63 2.51 -73.93
CA ILE A 59 19.18 2.13 -72.59
C ILE A 59 17.66 2.30 -72.52
N THR A 60 16.95 1.18 -72.54
CA THR A 60 15.50 1.14 -72.36
C THR A 60 15.14 0.31 -71.14
N PHE A 61 14.12 0.76 -70.41
CA PHE A 61 13.50 0.01 -69.32
C PHE A 61 12.05 -0.24 -69.70
N PHE A 62 11.62 -1.50 -69.68
CA PHE A 62 10.24 -1.88 -70.06
C PHE A 62 9.80 -1.35 -71.44
N GLY A 63 10.72 -1.31 -72.41
CA GLY A 63 10.45 -0.79 -73.76
C GLY A 63 10.24 0.73 -73.84
N LYS A 64 10.63 1.48 -72.80
CA LYS A 64 10.59 2.94 -72.73
C LYS A 64 11.99 3.50 -72.47
N GLU A 65 12.23 4.73 -72.94
CA GLU A 65 13.52 5.40 -72.83
C GLU A 65 13.87 5.71 -71.37
N TRP A 66 15.15 5.55 -70.99
CA TRP A 66 15.62 5.65 -69.60
C TRP A 66 15.27 6.98 -68.91
N PHE A 67 15.29 8.09 -69.66
CA PHE A 67 15.08 9.43 -69.10
C PHE A 67 13.65 9.60 -68.55
N LEU A 68 12.66 8.85 -69.06
CA LEU A 68 11.29 8.86 -68.55
C LEU A 68 11.23 8.36 -67.10
N PHE A 69 11.97 7.30 -66.77
CA PHE A 69 12.04 6.78 -65.41
C PHE A 69 12.80 7.72 -64.47
N ALA A 70 13.86 8.35 -64.96
CA ALA A 70 14.58 9.38 -64.20
C ALA A 70 13.65 10.55 -63.83
N ILE A 71 12.85 11.04 -64.80
CA ILE A 71 11.84 12.08 -64.55
C ILE A 71 10.76 11.58 -63.58
N LEU A 72 10.28 10.34 -63.71
CA LEU A 72 9.26 9.78 -62.82
C LEU A 72 9.74 9.66 -61.37
N ILE A 73 10.96 9.17 -61.15
CA ILE A 73 11.56 9.09 -59.81
C ILE A 73 11.72 10.50 -59.22
N TRP A 74 12.18 11.46 -60.02
CA TRP A 74 12.36 12.83 -59.55
C TRP A 74 11.01 13.52 -59.26
N LEU A 75 9.99 13.24 -60.07
CA LEU A 75 8.61 13.69 -59.85
C LEU A 75 8.04 13.12 -58.55
N PHE A 76 8.29 11.84 -58.26
CA PHE A 76 7.88 11.24 -56.99
C PHE A 76 8.49 11.95 -55.78
N LEU A 77 9.79 12.28 -55.83
CA LEU A 77 10.45 13.05 -54.77
C LEU A 77 9.86 14.46 -54.61
N LEU A 78 9.50 15.11 -55.71
CA LEU A 78 8.82 16.40 -55.69
C LEU A 78 7.43 16.30 -55.04
N ILE A 79 6.63 15.30 -55.41
CA ILE A 79 5.31 15.03 -54.82
C ILE A 79 5.43 14.78 -53.32
N TYR A 80 6.40 13.96 -52.89
CA TYR A 80 6.68 13.74 -51.48
C TYR A 80 7.02 15.06 -50.75
N HIS A 81 7.84 15.91 -51.36
CA HIS A 81 8.19 17.21 -50.77
C HIS A 81 6.96 18.15 -50.66
N ILE A 82 6.08 18.17 -51.66
CA ILE A 82 4.79 18.89 -51.62
C ILE A 82 3.95 18.39 -50.44
N PHE A 83 3.79 17.08 -50.31
CA PHE A 83 3.00 16.46 -49.24
C PHE A 83 3.57 16.80 -47.84
N SER A 84 4.90 16.75 -47.70
CA SER A 84 5.60 17.11 -46.46
C SER A 84 5.35 18.56 -46.04
N VAL A 85 5.40 19.51 -46.99
CA VAL A 85 5.24 20.94 -46.70
C VAL A 85 3.76 21.30 -46.42
N PHE A 86 2.82 20.73 -47.16
CA PHE A 86 1.41 21.16 -47.08
C PHE A 86 0.52 20.28 -46.18
N ILE A 87 0.78 18.98 -46.10
CA ILE A 87 -0.11 18.04 -45.42
C ILE A 87 0.43 17.67 -44.04
N ILE A 88 1.68 17.20 -43.95
CA ILE A 88 2.27 16.72 -42.69
C ILE A 88 2.31 17.83 -41.63
N HIS A 89 2.76 19.03 -41.99
CA HIS A 89 2.83 20.15 -41.05
C HIS A 89 1.44 20.73 -40.67
N LYS A 90 0.42 20.56 -41.51
CA LYS A 90 -0.95 20.99 -41.17
C LYS A 90 -1.56 20.08 -40.10
N PHE A 91 -1.18 18.80 -40.09
CA PHE A 91 -1.72 17.79 -39.17
C PHE A 91 -0.89 17.65 -37.87
N MET A 92 0.44 17.71 -37.95
CA MET A 92 1.38 17.56 -36.81
C MET A 92 2.29 18.78 -36.66
N GLY A 93 1.71 19.98 -36.65
CA GLY A 93 2.43 21.21 -36.33
C GLY A 93 2.49 21.51 -34.83
N LYS A 94 3.17 22.59 -34.44
CA LYS A 94 3.30 23.02 -33.03
C LYS A 94 1.97 23.14 -32.26
N ASN A 95 0.88 23.50 -32.92
CA ASN A 95 -0.44 23.58 -32.28
C ASN A 95 -0.94 22.21 -31.82
N TRP A 96 -0.66 21.17 -32.61
CA TRP A 96 -0.97 19.80 -32.23
C TRP A 96 -0.06 19.32 -31.10
N GLU A 97 1.24 19.65 -31.14
CA GLU A 97 2.17 19.35 -30.05
C GLU A 97 1.75 20.02 -28.74
N LYS A 98 1.34 21.30 -28.77
CA LYS A 98 0.83 22.04 -27.61
C LYS A 98 -0.44 21.39 -27.05
N ALA A 99 -1.37 20.99 -27.91
CA ALA A 99 -2.59 20.28 -27.48
C ALA A 99 -2.28 18.92 -26.83
N GLN A 100 -1.28 18.17 -27.33
CA GLN A 100 -0.85 16.93 -26.69
C GLN A 100 -0.17 17.20 -25.33
N LEU A 101 0.65 18.25 -25.24
CA LEU A 101 1.30 18.64 -23.98
C LEU A 101 0.28 19.04 -22.91
N ASP A 102 -0.71 19.87 -23.26
CA ASP A 102 -1.77 20.29 -22.34
C ASP A 102 -2.57 19.09 -21.82
N LYS A 103 -2.84 18.11 -22.69
CA LYS A 103 -3.49 16.85 -22.32
C LYS A 103 -2.66 16.05 -21.30
N LEU A 104 -1.34 16.02 -21.46
CA LEU A 104 -0.43 15.35 -20.53
C LEU A 104 -0.37 16.07 -19.17
N ILE A 105 -0.32 17.40 -19.17
CA ILE A 105 -0.32 18.22 -17.95
C ILE A 105 -1.62 18.01 -17.17
N ASN A 106 -2.78 18.03 -17.84
CA ASN A 106 -4.07 17.77 -17.19
C ASN A 106 -4.12 16.37 -16.54
N LYS A 107 -3.60 15.35 -17.24
CA LYS A 107 -3.52 13.99 -16.70
C LYS A 107 -2.60 13.90 -15.47
N GLN A 108 -1.50 14.65 -15.46
CA GLN A 108 -0.63 14.75 -14.28
C GLN A 108 -1.34 15.44 -13.12
N GLN A 109 -2.06 16.53 -13.39
CA GLN A 109 -2.80 17.27 -12.36
C GLN A 109 -3.89 16.42 -11.70
N GLU A 110 -4.63 15.62 -12.48
CA GLU A 110 -5.59 14.65 -11.94
C GLU A 110 -4.93 13.61 -11.03
N ARG A 111 -3.74 13.11 -11.41
CA ARG A 111 -2.99 12.15 -10.59
C ARG A 111 -2.52 12.78 -9.27
N ILE A 112 -2.04 14.02 -9.31
CA ILE A 112 -1.65 14.79 -8.11
C ILE A 112 -2.86 14.96 -7.18
N ASN A 113 -4.04 15.31 -7.73
CA ASN A 113 -5.25 15.46 -6.93
C ASN A 113 -5.70 14.15 -6.27
N LYS A 114 -5.61 13.02 -6.98
CA LYS A 114 -5.89 11.69 -6.41
C LYS A 114 -4.93 11.32 -5.28
N LEU A 115 -3.64 11.61 -5.45
CA LEU A 115 -2.64 11.36 -4.40
C LEU A 115 -2.91 12.21 -3.16
N LYS A 116 -3.26 13.50 -3.33
CA LYS A 116 -3.65 14.38 -2.22
C LYS A 116 -4.90 13.88 -1.48
N GLN A 117 -5.92 13.42 -2.20
CA GLN A 117 -7.11 12.81 -1.58
C GLN A 117 -6.78 11.52 -0.82
N GLY A 118 -5.86 10.70 -1.34
CA GLY A 118 -5.34 9.53 -0.65
C GLY A 118 -4.67 9.88 0.67
N LEU A 119 -3.78 10.89 0.66
CA LEU A 119 -3.10 11.40 1.85
C LEU A 119 -4.09 11.92 2.90
N ILE A 120 -5.09 12.72 2.52
CA ILE A 120 -6.13 13.21 3.46
C ILE A 120 -6.90 12.04 4.08
N LYS A 121 -7.22 11.01 3.30
CA LYS A 121 -7.90 9.81 3.81
C LYS A 121 -7.02 9.02 4.78
N GLU A 122 -5.73 8.89 4.48
CA GLU A 122 -4.75 8.23 5.33
C GLU A 122 -4.53 8.99 6.64
N GLU A 123 -4.36 10.31 6.59
CA GLU A 123 -4.28 11.19 7.76
C GLU A 123 -5.54 11.08 8.63
N ALA A 124 -6.74 11.04 8.02
CA ALA A 124 -7.99 10.87 8.75
C ALA A 124 -8.10 9.48 9.42
N LEU A 125 -7.62 8.42 8.77
CA LEU A 125 -7.59 7.07 9.34
C LEU A 125 -6.59 6.98 10.50
N VAL A 126 -5.41 7.60 10.35
CA VAL A 126 -4.40 7.66 11.41
C VAL A 126 -4.95 8.44 12.61
N ALA A 127 -5.54 9.61 12.40
CA ALA A 127 -6.15 10.40 13.47
C ALA A 127 -7.31 9.65 14.16
N GLN A 128 -8.16 8.95 13.40
CA GLN A 128 -9.20 8.10 13.98
C GLN A 128 -8.62 6.94 14.79
N SER A 129 -7.52 6.32 14.33
CA SER A 129 -6.84 5.24 15.05
C SER A 129 -6.18 5.74 16.34
N GLU A 130 -5.62 6.94 16.34
CA GLU A 130 -5.02 7.57 17.54
C GLU A 130 -6.09 8.00 18.53
N VAL A 131 -7.21 8.57 18.06
CA VAL A 131 -8.37 8.89 18.89
C VAL A 131 -9.03 7.63 19.44
N TYR A 132 -9.14 6.56 18.65
CA TYR A 132 -9.63 5.26 19.08
C TYR A 132 -8.71 4.66 20.15
N LYS A 133 -7.39 4.64 19.93
CA LYS A 133 -6.40 4.22 20.95
C LYS A 133 -6.53 5.02 22.23
N LYS A 134 -6.66 6.35 22.13
CA LYS A 134 -6.84 7.26 23.28
C LYS A 134 -8.18 7.07 24.01
N THR A 135 -9.20 6.59 23.31
CA THR A 135 -10.53 6.32 23.87
C THR A 135 -10.57 4.94 24.54
N ILE A 136 -9.87 3.94 24.00
CA ILE A 136 -9.67 2.62 24.61
C ILE A 136 -8.91 2.76 25.94
N THR A 137 -7.86 3.57 25.99
CA THR A 137 -7.11 3.84 27.24
C THR A 137 -7.93 4.49 28.36
N ASN A 138 -9.14 4.98 28.06
CA ASN A 138 -9.97 5.69 29.04
C ASN A 138 -11.15 4.88 29.60
N ASN A 139 -11.45 3.65 29.15
CA ASN A 139 -12.64 2.93 29.65
C ASN A 139 -12.55 1.40 29.83
N ALA A 140 -11.51 0.70 29.41
CA ALA A 140 -11.37 -0.73 29.66
C ALA A 140 -9.97 -1.05 30.21
N ASN A 141 -9.89 -1.62 31.41
CA ASN A 141 -8.63 -2.01 32.05
C ASN A 141 -8.22 -3.39 31.52
N LEU A 142 -7.71 -3.44 30.30
CA LEU A 142 -7.47 -4.69 29.57
C LEU A 142 -6.42 -5.51 30.30
N THR A 143 -6.83 -6.67 30.82
CA THR A 143 -5.98 -7.48 31.71
C THR A 143 -5.52 -8.75 31.02
N ILE A 144 -4.22 -8.99 30.95
CA ILE A 144 -3.67 -10.31 30.59
C ILE A 144 -3.73 -11.19 31.84
N ILE A 145 -4.25 -12.41 31.72
CA ILE A 145 -4.16 -13.41 32.78
C ILE A 145 -3.50 -14.68 32.24
N VAL A 146 -2.46 -15.16 32.93
CA VAL A 146 -1.61 -16.26 32.43
C VAL A 146 -0.93 -17.00 33.57
N ALA A 147 -0.79 -18.32 33.44
CA ALA A 147 0.13 -19.11 34.24
C ALA A 147 1.35 -19.47 33.38
N ALA A 148 2.55 -19.12 33.82
CA ALA A 148 3.79 -19.36 33.10
C ALA A 148 4.87 -19.91 34.03
N ALA A 149 5.67 -20.85 33.53
CA ALA A 149 6.78 -21.43 34.26
C ALA A 149 8.00 -20.50 34.29
N GLU A 150 9.04 -20.81 35.05
CA GLU A 150 10.23 -19.97 35.21
C GLU A 150 10.86 -19.58 33.85
N ASN A 151 10.87 -20.50 32.90
CA ASN A 151 11.34 -20.30 31.53
C ASN A 151 10.28 -19.73 30.56
N ASN A 152 9.22 -19.09 31.08
CA ASN A 152 8.05 -18.59 30.36
C ASN A 152 7.23 -19.64 29.60
N ALA A 153 7.44 -20.94 29.84
CA ALA A 153 6.63 -21.99 29.25
C ALA A 153 5.16 -21.87 29.70
N ILE A 154 4.19 -22.05 28.79
CA ILE A 154 2.75 -21.99 29.11
C ILE A 154 1.95 -23.20 28.62
N GLY A 155 2.48 -23.98 27.68
CA GLY A 155 1.76 -25.12 27.10
C GLY A 155 2.63 -26.00 26.22
N LYS A 156 2.22 -27.26 26.10
CA LYS A 156 2.80 -28.25 25.19
C LYS A 156 1.67 -29.05 24.55
N GLY A 157 1.64 -29.17 23.23
CA GLY A 157 0.64 -29.96 22.52
C GLY A 157 -0.80 -29.49 22.72
N ASN A 158 -1.03 -28.17 22.85
CA ASN A 158 -2.33 -27.55 23.20
C ASN A 158 -2.90 -27.98 24.58
N GLN A 159 -2.05 -28.41 25.51
CA GLN A 159 -2.44 -28.75 26.88
C GLN A 159 -1.63 -27.93 27.90
N LEU A 160 -2.23 -27.73 29.07
CA LEU A 160 -1.53 -27.21 30.24
C LEU A 160 -0.51 -28.25 30.73
N ILE A 161 0.68 -27.79 31.10
CA ILE A 161 1.81 -28.66 31.49
C ILE A 161 1.67 -29.14 32.94
N TRP A 162 0.90 -28.42 33.76
CA TRP A 162 0.69 -28.70 35.18
C TRP A 162 -0.79 -28.52 35.56
N HIS A 163 -1.10 -28.97 36.78
CA HIS A 163 -2.39 -28.75 37.41
C HIS A 163 -2.19 -28.01 38.73
N LEU A 164 -2.62 -26.76 38.81
CA LEU A 164 -2.54 -25.94 40.03
C LEU A 164 -3.96 -25.53 40.43
N SER A 165 -4.50 -26.18 41.46
CA SER A 165 -5.90 -26.00 41.83
C SER A 165 -6.22 -24.56 42.27
N ASP A 166 -5.30 -23.91 42.97
CA ASP A 166 -5.47 -22.53 43.42
C ASP A 166 -5.36 -21.51 42.29
N ASP A 167 -4.51 -21.77 41.29
CA ASP A 167 -4.46 -20.97 40.06
C ASP A 167 -5.80 -21.04 39.30
N LEU A 168 -6.37 -22.23 39.15
CA LEU A 168 -7.68 -22.40 38.50
C LEU A 168 -8.81 -21.69 39.28
N LYS A 169 -8.76 -21.70 40.62
CA LYS A 169 -9.70 -20.94 41.46
C LYS A 169 -9.53 -19.44 41.26
N ARG A 170 -8.28 -18.95 41.24
CA ARG A 170 -7.96 -17.54 40.98
C ARG A 170 -8.42 -17.10 39.60
N PHE A 171 -8.09 -17.86 38.56
CA PHE A 171 -8.55 -17.61 37.19
C PHE A 171 -10.07 -17.53 37.12
N LYS A 172 -10.78 -18.47 37.74
CA LYS A 172 -12.24 -18.45 37.81
C LYS A 172 -12.76 -17.21 38.55
N ALA A 173 -12.17 -16.86 39.69
CA ALA A 173 -12.61 -15.72 40.49
C ALA A 173 -12.44 -14.39 39.74
N LEU A 174 -11.29 -14.19 39.10
CA LEU A 174 -10.98 -12.95 38.37
C LEU A 174 -11.79 -12.80 37.09
N THR A 175 -11.99 -13.89 36.33
CA THR A 175 -12.64 -13.82 35.02
C THR A 175 -14.17 -13.95 35.07
N ASN A 176 -14.77 -14.26 36.23
CA ASN A 176 -16.20 -14.51 36.32
C ASN A 176 -17.02 -13.23 36.08
N GLY A 177 -17.98 -13.29 35.17
CA GLY A 177 -18.81 -12.15 34.77
C GLY A 177 -18.19 -11.31 33.65
N HIS A 178 -16.95 -11.60 33.25
CA HIS A 178 -16.19 -10.83 32.29
C HIS A 178 -16.07 -11.53 30.92
N TYR A 179 -15.63 -10.75 29.94
CA TYR A 179 -15.24 -11.19 28.62
C TYR A 179 -13.85 -11.81 28.70
N ILE A 180 -13.70 -13.00 28.11
CA ILE A 180 -12.43 -13.69 27.97
C ILE A 180 -12.08 -13.82 26.49
N ILE A 181 -10.98 -13.19 26.11
CA ILE A 181 -10.48 -13.10 24.75
C ILE A 181 -9.37 -14.11 24.56
N MET A 182 -9.48 -14.94 23.52
CA MET A 182 -8.53 -16.00 23.25
C MET A 182 -8.39 -16.34 21.77
N GLY A 183 -7.32 -17.04 21.43
CA GLY A 183 -7.14 -17.63 20.10
C GLY A 183 -7.90 -18.96 19.97
N ARG A 184 -8.23 -19.34 18.72
CA ARG A 184 -8.94 -20.59 18.39
C ARG A 184 -8.39 -21.84 19.11
N LYS A 185 -7.06 -22.05 19.10
CA LYS A 185 -6.44 -23.25 19.70
C LYS A 185 -6.66 -23.34 21.21
N THR A 186 -6.61 -22.20 21.91
CA THR A 186 -6.89 -22.13 23.35
C THR A 186 -8.35 -22.46 23.60
N PHE A 187 -9.27 -21.92 22.79
CA PHE A 187 -10.69 -22.23 22.91
C PHE A 187 -10.97 -23.73 22.72
N GLU A 188 -10.32 -24.36 21.73
CA GLU A 188 -10.45 -25.79 21.45
C GLU A 188 -9.88 -26.71 22.54
N SER A 189 -9.04 -26.21 23.44
CA SER A 189 -8.56 -26.99 24.59
C SER A 189 -9.61 -27.12 25.71
N PHE A 190 -10.64 -26.26 25.71
CA PHE A 190 -11.71 -26.38 26.69
C PHE A 190 -12.69 -27.48 26.28
N PRO A 191 -13.11 -28.36 27.20
CA PRO A 191 -14.11 -29.38 26.89
C PRO A 191 -15.50 -28.77 26.61
N LYS A 192 -15.75 -27.57 27.16
CA LYS A 192 -16.96 -26.76 26.94
C LYS A 192 -16.69 -25.30 27.31
N PRO A 193 -17.48 -24.35 26.77
CA PRO A 193 -17.42 -22.97 27.20
C PRO A 193 -17.58 -22.84 28.72
N LEU A 194 -16.78 -21.96 29.30
CA LEU A 194 -16.78 -21.72 30.73
C LEU A 194 -18.05 -20.95 31.14
N PRO A 195 -18.76 -21.36 32.21
CA PRO A 195 -19.99 -20.67 32.62
C PRO A 195 -19.69 -19.26 33.11
N ASN A 196 -20.70 -18.38 32.97
CA ASN A 196 -20.69 -16.97 33.40
C ASN A 196 -19.56 -16.12 32.79
N ARG A 197 -19.10 -16.47 31.59
CA ARG A 197 -18.04 -15.76 30.87
C ARG A 197 -18.39 -15.63 29.40
N THR A 198 -18.26 -14.42 28.86
CA THR A 198 -18.46 -14.18 27.43
C THR A 198 -17.17 -14.53 26.70
N HIS A 199 -17.21 -15.54 25.82
CA HIS A 199 -16.02 -15.96 25.09
C HIS A 199 -15.89 -15.14 23.81
N VAL A 200 -14.71 -14.59 23.57
CA VAL A 200 -14.36 -13.93 22.31
C VAL A 200 -13.19 -14.68 21.69
N VAL A 201 -13.43 -15.34 20.56
CA VAL A 201 -12.46 -16.23 19.93
C VAL A 201 -11.95 -15.61 18.63
N ILE A 202 -10.64 -15.40 18.57
CA ILE A 202 -9.94 -14.84 17.42
C ILE A 202 -9.53 -15.99 16.48
N THR A 203 -9.98 -15.91 15.23
CA THR A 203 -9.65 -16.88 14.19
C THR A 203 -9.64 -16.27 12.80
N ARG A 204 -8.70 -16.74 11.96
CA ARG A 204 -8.66 -16.39 10.52
C ARG A 204 -9.52 -17.33 9.66
N GLN A 205 -10.08 -18.38 10.25
CA GLN A 205 -10.93 -19.34 9.56
C GLN A 205 -12.33 -18.75 9.37
N LYS A 206 -12.70 -18.43 8.12
CA LYS A 206 -13.95 -17.73 7.77
C LYS A 206 -15.22 -18.47 8.18
N ASN A 207 -15.17 -19.80 8.25
CA ASN A 207 -16.32 -20.66 8.55
C ASN A 207 -16.09 -21.46 9.84
N TYR A 208 -15.51 -20.83 10.86
CA TYR A 208 -15.33 -21.47 12.15
C TYR A 208 -16.65 -21.52 12.90
N ASN A 209 -17.15 -22.73 13.18
CA ASN A 209 -18.36 -22.93 13.96
C ASN A 209 -18.01 -23.05 15.43
N ALA A 210 -18.56 -22.16 16.27
CA ALA A 210 -18.45 -22.24 17.71
C ALA A 210 -19.83 -22.47 18.35
N PRO A 211 -19.87 -23.00 19.59
CA PRO A 211 -21.11 -23.12 20.35
C PRO A 211 -21.83 -21.77 20.50
N ASN A 212 -23.15 -21.83 20.73
CA ASN A 212 -23.94 -20.63 21.01
C ASN A 212 -23.37 -19.84 22.21
N GLY A 213 -23.35 -18.51 22.10
CA GLY A 213 -22.83 -17.61 23.12
C GLY A 213 -21.32 -17.31 23.02
N VAL A 214 -20.65 -17.83 22.00
CA VAL A 214 -19.25 -17.50 21.69
C VAL A 214 -19.21 -16.47 20.55
N ILE A 215 -18.52 -15.36 20.78
CA ILE A 215 -18.31 -14.30 19.80
C ILE A 215 -17.07 -14.66 18.97
N ILE A 216 -17.20 -14.67 17.64
CA ILE A 216 -16.09 -14.96 16.72
C ILE A 216 -15.66 -13.69 16.01
N VAL A 217 -14.36 -13.42 16.05
CA VAL A 217 -13.73 -12.24 15.44
C VAL A 217 -12.45 -12.63 14.70
N ASN A 218 -11.92 -11.73 13.87
CA ASN A 218 -10.80 -12.05 12.98
C ASN A 218 -9.43 -11.47 13.40
N ASN A 219 -9.41 -10.53 14.33
CA ASN A 219 -8.20 -9.89 14.85
C ASN A 219 -8.42 -9.45 16.32
N LEU A 220 -7.36 -8.94 16.96
CA LEU A 220 -7.36 -8.56 18.37
C LEU A 220 -8.17 -7.29 18.61
N GLU A 221 -8.12 -6.34 17.68
CA GLU A 221 -8.84 -5.07 17.75
C GLU A 221 -10.36 -5.29 17.79
N ASP A 222 -10.89 -6.13 16.90
CA ASP A 222 -12.29 -6.54 16.88
C ASP A 222 -12.68 -7.28 18.17
N ALA A 223 -11.75 -8.03 18.77
CA ALA A 223 -12.00 -8.73 20.02
C ALA A 223 -12.16 -7.75 21.20
N ILE A 224 -11.31 -6.73 21.23
CA ILE A 224 -11.36 -5.66 22.22
C ILE A 224 -12.64 -4.81 22.02
N ASP A 225 -13.01 -4.48 20.78
CA ASP A 225 -14.26 -3.76 20.50
C ASP A 225 -15.50 -4.56 20.92
N ALA A 226 -15.51 -5.87 20.68
CA ALA A 226 -16.58 -6.76 21.14
C ALA A 226 -16.71 -6.77 22.68
N ALA A 227 -15.61 -6.54 23.40
CA ALA A 227 -15.55 -6.52 24.85
C ALA A 227 -15.64 -5.11 25.47
N LYS A 228 -15.87 -4.06 24.66
CA LYS A 228 -15.81 -2.64 25.12
C LYS A 228 -16.79 -2.26 26.22
N THR A 229 -17.88 -3.02 26.38
CA THR A 229 -18.87 -2.78 27.44
C THR A 229 -18.46 -3.42 28.77
N ASP A 230 -17.42 -4.24 28.78
CA ASP A 230 -16.83 -4.81 29.98
C ASP A 230 -15.81 -3.83 30.56
N SER A 231 -15.91 -3.58 31.86
CA SER A 231 -14.95 -2.75 32.58
C SER A 231 -13.57 -3.40 32.69
N GLN A 232 -13.49 -4.73 32.65
CA GLN A 232 -12.26 -5.50 32.83
C GLN A 232 -12.24 -6.77 31.96
N PRO A 233 -12.07 -6.63 30.65
CA PRO A 233 -11.90 -7.78 29.77
C PRO A 233 -10.54 -8.46 30.00
N PHE A 234 -10.51 -9.79 29.86
CA PHE A 234 -9.31 -10.60 30.09
C PHE A 234 -8.77 -11.24 28.80
N ILE A 235 -7.50 -11.03 28.49
CA ILE A 235 -6.77 -11.81 27.50
C ILE A 235 -6.24 -13.08 28.15
N ILE A 236 -6.66 -14.25 27.65
CA ILE A 236 -6.30 -15.56 28.22
C ILE A 236 -5.42 -16.40 27.26
N GLY A 237 -4.86 -15.76 26.23
CA GLY A 237 -3.86 -16.35 25.33
C GLY A 237 -4.42 -16.95 24.05
N GLY A 238 -3.73 -17.86 23.36
CA GLY A 238 -2.40 -18.40 23.65
C GLY A 238 -1.25 -17.48 23.23
N GLY A 239 -0.05 -18.04 23.06
CA GLY A 239 1.19 -17.28 22.86
C GLY A 239 1.14 -16.16 21.82
N GLU A 240 0.51 -16.39 20.66
CA GLU A 240 0.36 -15.36 19.61
C GLU A 240 -0.56 -14.21 20.03
N ILE A 241 -1.64 -14.51 20.75
CA ILE A 241 -2.56 -13.49 21.26
C ILE A 241 -1.89 -12.69 22.38
N TYR A 242 -1.15 -13.37 23.27
CA TYR A 242 -0.36 -12.68 24.30
C TYR A 242 0.63 -11.70 23.68
N LYS A 243 1.41 -12.11 22.67
CA LYS A 243 2.36 -11.22 21.97
C LYS A 243 1.70 -9.94 21.46
N GLN A 244 0.53 -10.05 20.83
CA GLN A 244 -0.22 -8.91 20.32
C GLN A 244 -0.79 -8.05 21.46
N ALA A 245 -1.25 -8.68 22.54
CA ALA A 245 -1.84 -7.99 23.69
C ALA A 245 -0.81 -7.25 24.57
N MET A 246 0.46 -7.66 24.58
CA MET A 246 1.50 -7.02 25.42
C MET A 246 1.67 -5.52 25.15
N THR A 247 1.30 -5.01 23.99
CA THR A 247 1.38 -3.57 23.65
C THR A 247 0.09 -2.80 23.96
N LEU A 248 -0.99 -3.50 24.30
CA LEU A 248 -2.32 -2.93 24.48
C LEU A 248 -2.87 -3.08 25.91
N ALA A 249 -2.43 -4.10 26.65
CA ALA A 249 -2.94 -4.40 27.99
C ALA A 249 -2.46 -3.40 29.05
N ASP A 250 -3.26 -3.15 30.07
CA ASP A 250 -2.94 -2.23 31.17
C ASP A 250 -2.40 -2.98 32.40
N LYS A 251 -2.79 -4.25 32.55
CA LYS A 251 -2.47 -5.11 33.69
C LYS A 251 -2.09 -6.53 33.26
N ILE A 252 -1.21 -7.18 34.00
CA ILE A 252 -0.91 -8.62 33.90
C ILE A 252 -1.14 -9.28 35.25
N GLU A 253 -2.04 -10.25 35.29
CA GLU A 253 -2.28 -11.18 36.40
C GLU A 253 -1.52 -12.48 36.10
N LEU A 254 -0.28 -12.57 36.57
CA LEU A 254 0.61 -13.70 36.32
C LEU A 254 0.55 -14.72 37.47
N THR A 255 0.52 -16.00 37.14
CA THR A 255 0.91 -17.08 38.05
C THR A 255 2.27 -17.61 37.59
N ARG A 256 3.34 -17.30 38.32
CA ARG A 256 4.69 -17.77 38.03
C ARG A 256 4.92 -19.11 38.70
N VAL A 257 5.07 -20.18 37.94
CA VAL A 257 5.41 -21.52 38.47
C VAL A 257 6.93 -21.63 38.54
N HIS A 258 7.48 -21.87 39.74
CA HIS A 258 8.92 -21.93 40.01
C HIS A 258 9.52 -23.28 39.62
N HIS A 259 9.32 -23.63 38.35
CA HIS A 259 9.89 -24.81 37.72
C HIS A 259 10.01 -24.54 36.22
N SER A 260 11.01 -25.12 35.56
CA SER A 260 11.15 -25.04 34.11
C SER A 260 10.57 -26.30 33.46
N PHE A 261 9.84 -26.15 32.36
CA PHE A 261 9.28 -27.27 31.62
C PHE A 261 9.65 -27.21 30.16
N GLU A 262 9.66 -28.37 29.49
CA GLU A 262 9.64 -28.41 28.04
C GLU A 262 8.28 -27.95 27.52
N ALA A 263 8.29 -27.04 26.55
CA ALA A 263 7.09 -26.44 25.98
C ALA A 263 7.28 -26.09 24.50
N ASP A 264 6.17 -25.97 23.78
CA ASP A 264 6.15 -25.44 22.41
C ASP A 264 5.57 -24.02 22.33
N THR A 265 4.96 -23.58 23.43
CA THR A 265 4.30 -22.28 23.54
C THR A 265 4.81 -21.57 24.79
N PHE A 266 5.22 -20.32 24.60
CA PHE A 266 5.82 -19.47 25.63
C PHE A 266 5.08 -18.15 25.76
N PHE A 267 5.04 -17.62 26.98
CA PHE A 267 4.63 -16.26 27.26
C PHE A 267 5.74 -15.27 26.82
N PRO A 268 5.41 -14.07 26.32
CA PRO A 268 6.40 -13.05 26.02
C PRO A 268 7.20 -12.64 27.27
N GLU A 269 8.41 -12.14 27.06
CA GLU A 269 9.20 -11.54 28.14
C GLU A 269 8.51 -10.28 28.68
N ILE A 270 8.52 -10.10 30.00
CA ILE A 270 7.99 -8.92 30.67
C ILE A 270 9.15 -7.95 30.85
N ASP A 271 9.12 -6.85 30.12
CA ASP A 271 10.13 -5.80 30.22
C ASP A 271 9.86 -4.89 31.42
N ASP A 272 10.78 -4.90 32.39
CA ASP A 272 10.73 -4.07 33.60
C ASP A 272 10.80 -2.57 33.28
N ALA A 273 11.20 -2.15 32.09
CA ALA A 273 11.11 -0.75 31.67
C ALA A 273 9.65 -0.31 31.42
N ILE A 274 8.78 -1.24 31.04
CA ILE A 274 7.38 -1.00 30.67
C ILE A 274 6.44 -1.39 31.82
N TRP A 275 6.77 -2.45 32.55
CA TRP A 275 5.90 -3.04 33.58
C TRP A 275 6.47 -2.80 34.97
N LYS A 276 5.58 -2.67 35.94
CA LYS A 276 5.91 -2.55 37.37
C LYS A 276 5.18 -3.63 38.13
N GLU A 277 5.92 -4.46 38.86
CA GLU A 277 5.34 -5.37 39.85
C GLU A 277 4.69 -4.57 40.99
N THR A 278 3.41 -4.84 41.26
CA THR A 278 2.63 -4.16 42.31
C THR A 278 2.22 -5.10 43.43
N GLU A 279 2.14 -6.41 43.16
CA GLU A 279 1.79 -7.43 44.15
C GLU A 279 2.52 -8.74 43.83
N ASN A 280 2.91 -9.47 44.88
CA ASN A 280 3.54 -10.78 44.77
C ASN A 280 3.20 -11.62 46.01
N ILE A 281 2.42 -12.69 45.79
CA ILE A 281 1.98 -13.61 46.83
C ILE A 281 2.59 -14.98 46.52
N PHE A 282 3.54 -15.40 47.35
CA PHE A 282 4.22 -16.68 47.20
C PHE A 282 3.43 -17.83 47.83
N HIS A 283 3.29 -18.91 47.07
CA HIS A 283 2.68 -20.18 47.49
C HIS A 283 3.74 -21.28 47.51
N LYS A 284 3.97 -21.82 48.71
CA LYS A 284 4.82 -23.00 48.90
C LYS A 284 4.13 -24.25 48.38
N LYS A 285 4.95 -25.23 48.01
CA LYS A 285 4.52 -26.58 47.70
C LYS A 285 3.72 -27.15 48.87
N ASP A 286 2.59 -27.80 48.58
CA ASP A 286 1.74 -28.44 49.58
C ASP A 286 1.19 -29.78 49.06
N LYS A 287 0.20 -30.36 49.76
CA LYS A 287 -0.39 -31.65 49.38
C LYS A 287 -1.24 -31.59 48.09
N ASN A 288 -1.65 -30.40 47.66
CA ASN A 288 -2.50 -30.16 46.50
C ASN A 288 -1.73 -29.59 45.30
N HIS A 289 -0.48 -29.13 45.51
CA HIS A 289 0.33 -28.46 44.51
C HIS A 289 1.72 -29.07 44.45
N ASP A 290 2.08 -29.65 43.29
CA ASP A 290 3.38 -30.30 43.09
C ASP A 290 4.55 -29.32 42.94
N TYR A 291 4.26 -28.04 42.68
CA TYR A 291 5.23 -26.99 42.41
C TYR A 291 4.95 -25.76 43.27
N GLU A 292 6.01 -25.02 43.60
CA GLU A 292 5.90 -23.68 44.17
C GLU A 292 5.48 -22.69 43.08
N PHE A 293 4.69 -21.68 43.43
CA PHE A 293 4.29 -20.64 42.49
C PHE A 293 4.04 -19.31 43.20
N SER A 294 4.11 -18.21 42.47
CA SER A 294 3.69 -16.88 42.94
C SER A 294 2.54 -16.34 42.11
N PHE A 295 1.57 -15.73 42.76
CA PHE A 295 0.65 -14.80 42.10
C PHE A 295 1.29 -13.42 42.06
N ILE A 296 1.52 -12.91 40.84
CA ILE A 296 2.20 -11.65 40.61
C ILE A 296 1.28 -10.75 39.80
N THR A 297 1.15 -9.50 40.22
CA THR A 297 0.40 -8.47 39.49
C THR A 297 1.39 -7.46 38.94
N TYR A 298 1.33 -7.22 37.63
CA TYR A 298 2.04 -6.12 36.98
C TYR A 298 1.05 -5.08 36.49
N GLU A 299 1.40 -3.81 36.69
CA GLU A 299 0.73 -2.68 36.07
C GLU A 299 1.67 -2.00 35.08
N ARG A 300 1.14 -1.54 33.96
CA ARG A 300 1.92 -0.76 32.98
C ARG A 300 2.31 0.58 33.61
N LYS A 301 3.57 0.98 33.43
CA LYS A 301 4.13 2.26 33.91
C LYS A 301 3.59 3.47 33.17
#